data_AF-A0A3B4HCQ0-F1
#
_entry.id   AF-A0A3B4HCQ0-F1
#
_cell.length_a   1.000
_cell.length_b   1.000
_cell.length_c   1.000
_cell.angle_alpha   90.00
_cell.angle_beta   90.00
_cell.angle_gamma   90.00
#
_symmetry.space_group_name_H-M   'P 1'
#
loop_
_entity.id
_entity.type
_entity.pdbx_description
1 polymer ?
#
loop_
_entity_poly.entity_id
_entity_poly.type
_entity_poly.pdbx_seq_one_letter_code
_entity_poly.pdbx_strand_id
1 'polypeptide(L)'
;MDSIQKYFILVPGTLQPVLIAGVEHLQFCFTHSLQYFYTASTGIPGFPEFVDVGIVDGQPISYYDSITKKKVPKQDWMAKNEGPDYWEAGAQRLTGTEQAFKANIETAKLRFNQTGGE
;
A
#
# COMPACT_ATOMS: atom_id res chain seq x y z
N MET A 1 0.43 -18.53 -39.26
CA MET A 1 -0.69 -17.60 -39.52
C MET A 1 -0.32 -16.30 -38.82
N ASP A 2 0.57 -15.55 -39.48
CA ASP A 2 1.19 -14.35 -38.91
C ASP A 2 0.27 -13.15 -39.15
N SER A 3 -0.20 -12.53 -38.08
CA SER A 3 -0.96 -11.29 -38.16
C SER A 3 -0.08 -10.14 -37.70
N ILE A 4 0.57 -9.49 -38.66
CA ILE A 4 1.32 -8.24 -38.44
C ILE A 4 0.29 -7.10 -38.43
N GLN A 5 0.01 -6.54 -37.25
CA GLN A 5 -0.73 -5.29 -37.15
C GLN A 5 0.21 -4.11 -37.45
N LYS A 6 0.01 -3.48 -38.60
CA LYS A 6 0.71 -2.26 -39.03
C LYS A 6 -0.01 -1.03 -38.45
N TYR A 7 0.61 -0.35 -37.48
CA TYR A 7 0.16 0.97 -37.08
C TYR A 7 0.92 2.03 -37.89
N PHE A 8 0.16 2.85 -38.63
CA PHE A 8 0.67 4.02 -39.34
C PHE A 8 0.54 5.25 -38.44
N ILE A 9 1.63 5.96 -38.17
CA ILE A 9 1.56 7.33 -37.63
C ILE A 9 1.74 8.28 -38.82
N LEU A 10 0.74 9.14 -39.05
CA LEU A 10 0.76 10.16 -40.10
C LEU A 10 1.70 11.29 -39.68
N VAL A 11 2.89 11.36 -40.30
CA VAL A 11 3.70 12.58 -40.35
C VAL A 11 3.51 13.17 -41.76
N PRO A 12 3.07 14.43 -41.91
CA PRO A 12 2.78 14.97 -43.23
C PRO A 12 4.08 15.26 -43.98
N GLY A 13 4.23 14.63 -45.14
CA GLY A 13 5.20 15.03 -46.17
C GLY A 13 6.58 14.37 -46.06
N THR A 14 6.67 13.06 -46.25
CA THR A 14 7.66 12.33 -47.10
C THR A 14 7.64 10.85 -46.73
N LEU A 15 7.40 9.99 -47.71
CA LEU A 15 7.40 8.53 -47.56
C LEU A 15 8.82 7.99 -47.81
N GLN A 16 9.57 7.71 -46.75
CA GLN A 16 10.71 6.80 -46.83
C GLN A 16 10.55 5.69 -45.78
N PRO A 17 10.65 4.40 -46.16
CA PRO A 17 10.66 3.32 -45.18
C PRO A 17 12.01 3.29 -44.48
N VAL A 18 12.06 3.76 -43.23
CA VAL A 18 13.20 3.51 -42.34
C VAL A 18 13.05 2.09 -41.80
N LEU A 19 13.93 1.18 -42.23
CA LEU A 19 14.03 -0.17 -41.68
C LEU A 19 14.74 -0.08 -40.33
N ILE A 20 13.99 0.02 -39.23
CA ILE A 20 14.58 -0.13 -37.89
C ILE A 20 14.71 -1.63 -37.62
N ALA A 21 15.91 -2.16 -37.82
CA ALA A 21 16.28 -3.51 -37.40
C ALA A 21 16.54 -3.53 -35.89
N GLY A 22 15.86 -4.45 -35.19
CA GLY A 22 16.19 -4.86 -33.82
C GLY A 22 15.62 -3.97 -32.71
N VAL A 23 14.44 -4.31 -32.19
CA VAL A 23 14.11 -4.01 -30.80
C VAL A 23 14.63 -5.19 -29.99
N GLU A 24 15.81 -5.05 -29.40
CA GLU A 24 16.28 -6.00 -28.39
C GLU A 24 15.27 -5.99 -27.24
N HIS A 25 14.82 -7.18 -26.82
CA HIS A 25 13.92 -7.33 -25.68
C HIS A 25 14.62 -6.82 -24.41
N LEU A 26 14.42 -5.55 -24.08
CA LEU A 26 14.75 -5.00 -22.77
C LEU A 26 13.84 -5.70 -21.75
N GLN A 27 14.33 -6.78 -21.15
CA GLN A 27 13.70 -7.35 -19.96
C GLN A 27 13.96 -6.43 -18.79
N PHE A 28 12.97 -5.58 -18.48
CA PHE A 28 12.95 -4.88 -17.22
C PHE A 28 12.57 -5.86 -16.11
N CYS A 29 13.53 -6.20 -15.26
CA CYS A 29 13.27 -6.88 -14.00
C CYS A 29 12.82 -5.81 -13.00
N PHE A 30 11.56 -5.88 -12.56
CA PHE A 30 11.05 -5.02 -11.50
C PHE A 30 11.10 -5.78 -10.17
N THR A 31 11.58 -5.14 -9.12
CA THR A 31 11.49 -5.68 -7.76
C THR A 31 10.20 -5.19 -7.13
N HIS A 32 9.36 -6.12 -6.69
CA HIS A 32 8.15 -5.79 -5.95
C HIS A 32 8.45 -5.73 -4.45
N SER A 33 7.81 -4.80 -3.74
CA SER A 33 7.93 -4.65 -2.28
C SER A 33 6.58 -4.55 -1.61
N LEU A 34 6.44 -5.18 -0.44
CA LEU A 34 5.28 -5.05 0.44
C LEU A 34 5.77 -4.55 1.81
N GLN A 35 5.16 -3.48 2.30
CA GLN A 35 5.52 -2.83 3.56
C GLN A 35 4.27 -2.62 4.41
N TYR A 36 4.43 -2.73 5.73
CA TYR A 36 3.39 -2.41 6.71
C TYR A 36 3.90 -1.35 7.67
N PHE A 37 3.17 -0.25 7.79
CA PHE A 37 3.49 0.84 8.69
C PHE A 37 2.50 0.85 9.85
N TYR A 38 3.02 0.61 11.05
CA TYR A 38 2.25 0.69 12.29
C TYR A 38 2.61 1.98 13.01
N THR A 39 1.61 2.82 13.26
CA THR A 39 1.77 4.05 14.02
C THR A 39 0.91 3.95 15.25
N ALA A 40 1.48 4.24 16.41
CA ALA A 40 0.77 4.33 17.67
C ALA A 40 1.07 5.68 18.32
N SER A 41 0.03 6.35 18.81
CA SER A 41 0.13 7.68 19.42
C SER A 41 -0.87 7.81 20.57
N THR A 42 -0.66 8.78 21.47
CA THR A 42 -1.57 9.06 22.58
C THR A 42 -1.75 10.56 22.75
N GLY A 43 -2.97 11.01 23.01
CA GLY A 43 -3.24 12.41 23.37
C GLY A 43 -3.35 13.40 22.21
N ILE A 44 -3.41 12.93 20.95
CA ILE A 44 -3.61 13.79 19.78
C ILE A 44 -5.11 13.87 19.45
N PRO A 45 -5.78 15.02 19.65
CA PRO A 45 -7.22 15.13 19.38
C PRO A 45 -7.54 14.85 17.90
N GLY A 46 -8.51 13.97 17.66
CA GLY A 46 -9.00 13.66 16.31
C GLY A 46 -8.10 12.74 15.47
N PHE A 47 -6.92 12.34 15.97
CA PHE A 47 -6.07 11.34 15.33
C PHE A 47 -6.25 9.97 15.99
N PRO A 48 -6.29 8.86 15.21
CA PRO A 48 -6.38 7.53 15.79
C PRO A 48 -5.16 7.19 16.65
N GLU A 49 -5.39 6.59 17.82
CA GLU A 49 -4.30 6.12 18.68
C GLU A 49 -3.48 5.00 18.04
N PHE A 50 -4.05 4.28 17.06
CA PHE A 50 -3.33 3.29 16.27
C PHE A 50 -3.79 3.29 14.82
N VAL A 51 -2.83 3.17 13.90
CA VAL A 51 -3.03 3.09 12.45
C VAL A 51 -2.13 1.99 11.88
N ASP A 52 -2.68 1.18 10.96
CA ASP A 52 -1.93 0.27 10.09
C ASP A 52 -2.16 0.66 8.62
N VAL A 53 -1.08 0.73 7.84
CA VAL A 53 -1.13 0.96 6.40
C VAL A 53 -0.27 -0.09 5.69
N GLY A 54 -0.92 -0.90 4.85
CA GLY A 54 -0.22 -1.82 3.95
C GLY A 54 0.07 -1.14 2.61
N ILE A 55 1.31 -1.24 2.12
CA ILE A 55 1.79 -0.59 0.90
C ILE A 55 2.44 -1.62 -0.02
N VAL A 56 2.02 -1.70 -1.28
CA VAL A 56 2.67 -2.48 -2.33
C VAL A 56 3.26 -1.53 -3.35
N ASP A 57 4.56 -1.63 -3.63
CA ASP A 57 5.26 -0.80 -4.62
C ASP A 57 5.06 0.71 -4.44
N GLY A 58 5.02 1.16 -3.18
CA GLY A 58 4.78 2.56 -2.82
C GLY A 58 3.30 2.99 -2.83
N GLN A 59 2.38 2.11 -3.23
CA GLN A 59 0.96 2.39 -3.28
C GLN A 59 0.23 1.78 -2.06
N PRO A 60 -0.56 2.57 -1.29
CA PRO A 60 -1.37 2.03 -0.21
C PRO A 60 -2.45 1.07 -0.73
N ILE A 61 -2.49 -0.13 -0.17
CA ILE A 61 -3.41 -1.20 -0.54
C ILE A 61 -4.44 -1.52 0.53
N SER A 62 -4.13 -1.20 1.79
CA SER A 62 -5.04 -1.39 2.92
C SER A 62 -4.80 -0.36 4.01
N TYR A 63 -5.82 -0.14 4.82
CA TYR A 63 -5.78 0.79 5.93
C TYR A 63 -6.63 0.27 7.09
N TYR A 64 -6.17 0.52 8.31
CA TYR A 64 -6.91 0.33 9.54
C TYR A 64 -6.63 1.49 10.48
N ASP A 65 -7.63 1.88 11.25
CA ASP A 65 -7.49 2.83 12.34
C ASP A 65 -8.26 2.38 13.58
N SER A 66 -7.81 2.82 14.76
CA SER A 66 -8.41 2.45 16.03
C SER A 66 -9.76 3.12 16.33
N ILE A 67 -10.21 4.08 15.50
CA ILE A 67 -11.52 4.74 15.63
C ILE A 67 -12.59 3.86 14.99
N THR A 68 -12.39 3.47 13.73
CA THR A 68 -13.32 2.63 12.97
C THR A 68 -13.16 1.15 13.27
N LYS A 69 -11.95 0.74 13.67
CA LYS A 69 -11.52 -0.65 13.91
C LYS A 69 -11.82 -1.58 12.74
N LYS A 70 -11.79 -1.05 11.52
CA LYS A 70 -12.01 -1.81 10.29
C LYS A 70 -10.75 -1.78 9.44
N LYS A 71 -10.34 -2.96 8.96
CA LYS A 71 -9.32 -3.05 7.91
C LYS A 71 -10.03 -2.98 6.58
N VAL A 72 -9.72 -1.97 5.78
CA VAL A 72 -10.39 -1.71 4.50
C VAL A 72 -9.40 -1.71 3.34
N PRO A 73 -9.81 -2.17 2.14
CA PRO A 73 -9.02 -2.01 0.94
C PRO A 73 -8.89 -0.53 0.57
N LYS A 74 -7.74 -0.18 -0.01
CA LYS A 74 -7.49 1.15 -0.61
C LYS A 74 -7.31 1.11 -2.12
N GLN A 75 -7.34 -0.08 -2.71
CA GLN A 75 -7.33 -0.29 -4.15
C GLN A 75 -8.45 -1.23 -4.57
N ASP A 76 -9.05 -0.96 -5.73
CA ASP A 76 -10.13 -1.77 -6.30
C ASP A 76 -9.73 -3.23 -6.48
N TRP A 77 -8.49 -3.48 -6.89
CA TRP A 77 -7.99 -4.82 -7.11
C TRP A 77 -7.83 -5.61 -5.80
N MET A 78 -7.49 -4.96 -4.67
CA MET A 78 -7.51 -5.61 -3.35
C MET A 78 -8.93 -5.96 -2.93
N ALA A 79 -9.87 -5.04 -3.15
CA ALA A 79 -11.27 -5.27 -2.79
C ALA A 79 -11.90 -6.42 -3.60
N LYS A 80 -11.49 -6.59 -4.86
CA LYS A 80 -11.99 -7.64 -5.76
C LYS A 80 -11.37 -9.01 -5.51
N ASN A 81 -10.08 -9.05 -5.13
CA ASN A 81 -9.34 -10.31 -5.01
C ASN A 81 -9.47 -10.95 -3.63
N GLU A 82 -9.72 -10.17 -2.58
CA GLU A 82 -9.82 -10.67 -1.20
C GLU A 82 -11.28 -10.75 -0.71
N GLY A 83 -11.59 -11.81 0.04
CA GLY A 83 -12.92 -12.02 0.63
C GLY A 83 -13.13 -11.27 1.96
N PRO A 84 -14.38 -11.20 2.47
CA PRO A 84 -14.71 -10.55 3.73
C PRO A 84 -13.89 -11.10 4.92
N ASP A 85 -13.68 -12.41 4.97
CA ASP A 85 -12.91 -13.08 6.03
C ASP A 85 -11.48 -12.55 6.17
N TYR A 86 -10.83 -12.18 5.05
CA TYR A 86 -9.48 -11.59 5.08
C TYR A 86 -9.47 -10.26 5.83
N TRP A 87 -10.47 -9.42 5.57
CA TRP A 87 -10.60 -8.09 6.17
C TRP A 87 -10.98 -8.18 7.64
N GLU A 88 -11.90 -9.08 7.99
CA GLU A 88 -12.34 -9.31 9.37
C GLU A 88 -11.22 -9.91 10.23
N ALA A 89 -10.54 -10.96 9.74
CA ALA A 89 -9.40 -11.55 10.44
C ALA A 89 -8.26 -10.54 10.58
N GLY A 90 -8.02 -9.73 9.54
CA GLY A 90 -7.07 -8.62 9.59
C GLY A 90 -7.41 -7.61 10.69
N ALA A 91 -8.66 -7.16 10.75
CA ALA A 91 -9.13 -6.23 11.78
C ALA A 91 -9.03 -6.80 13.20
N GLN A 92 -9.36 -8.08 13.39
CA GLN A 92 -9.21 -8.75 14.68
C GLN A 92 -7.74 -8.81 15.12
N ARG A 93 -6.84 -9.19 14.21
CA ARG A 93 -5.39 -9.24 14.49
C ARG A 93 -4.85 -7.86 14.83
N LEU A 94 -5.22 -6.84 14.08
CA LEU A 94 -4.79 -5.45 14.30
C LEU A 94 -5.33 -4.88 15.60
N THR A 95 -6.54 -5.27 16.03
CA THR A 95 -7.06 -4.90 17.35
C THR A 95 -6.20 -5.49 18.46
N GLY A 96 -5.71 -6.73 18.32
CA GLY A 96 -4.75 -7.32 19.26
C GLY A 96 -3.40 -6.57 19.25
N THR A 97 -2.90 -6.21 18.06
CA THR A 97 -1.67 -5.41 17.91
C THR A 97 -1.82 -4.02 18.54
N GLU A 98 -2.95 -3.34 18.36
CA GLU A 98 -3.27 -2.04 19.00
C GLU A 98 -3.11 -2.14 20.52
N GLN A 99 -3.70 -3.16 21.15
CA GLN A 99 -3.61 -3.32 22.62
C GLN A 99 -2.17 -3.53 23.09
N ALA A 100 -1.38 -4.32 22.34
CA ALA A 100 0.03 -4.51 22.66
C ALA A 100 0.83 -3.20 22.55
N PHE A 101 0.58 -2.40 21.50
CA PHE A 101 1.23 -1.09 21.34
C PHE A 101 0.84 -0.11 22.45
N LYS A 102 -0.43 -0.06 22.85
CA LYS A 102 -0.88 0.77 23.98
C LYS A 102 -0.17 0.38 25.28
N ALA A 103 -0.11 -0.90 25.60
CA ALA A 103 0.62 -1.39 26.77
C ALA A 103 2.12 -1.03 26.73
N ASN A 104 2.74 -1.13 25.56
CA ASN A 104 4.14 -0.77 25.36
C ASN A 104 4.38 0.74 25.53
N ILE A 105 3.48 1.60 25.03
CA ILE A 105 3.57 3.05 25.22
C ILE A 105 3.44 3.41 26.69
N GLU A 106 2.48 2.85 27.42
CA GLU A 106 2.33 3.12 28.86
C GLU A 106 3.57 2.65 29.64
N THR A 107 4.12 1.49 29.28
CA THR A 107 5.39 1.02 29.85
C THR A 107 6.55 1.97 29.53
N ALA A 108 6.63 2.47 28.30
CA ALA A 108 7.68 3.42 27.89
C ALA A 108 7.56 4.75 28.64
N LYS A 109 6.34 5.29 28.78
CA LYS A 109 6.06 6.51 29.56
C LYS A 109 6.58 6.40 30.99
N LEU A 110 6.28 5.29 31.66
CA LEU A 110 6.78 5.02 33.02
C LEU A 110 8.31 4.96 33.06
N ARG A 111 8.95 4.26 32.10
CA ARG A 111 10.41 4.11 32.05
C ARG A 111 11.15 5.42 31.78
N PHE A 112 10.56 6.30 30.97
CA PHE A 112 11.15 7.58 30.63
C PHE A 112 10.63 8.75 31.50
N ASN A 113 9.84 8.45 32.54
CA ASN A 113 9.18 9.44 33.40
C ASN A 113 8.40 10.51 32.60
N GLN A 114 7.79 10.11 31.48
CA GLN A 114 6.98 10.97 30.63
C GLN A 114 5.52 10.91 31.10
N THR A 115 4.96 12.04 31.50
CA THR A 115 3.57 12.16 31.99
C THR A 115 2.56 12.53 30.90
N GLY A 116 3.02 12.84 29.68
CA GLY A 116 2.20 13.22 28.53
C GLY A 116 3.03 13.87 27.41
N GLY A 117 2.43 14.03 26.23
CA GLY A 117 2.93 14.91 25.17
C GLY A 117 2.18 16.25 25.22
N GLU A 118 2.89 17.36 25.04
CA GLU A 118 2.32 18.71 24.92
C GLU A 118 1.43 18.86 23.67
#